data_AF-A0A4R3XL34-F1
#
_entry.id   AF-A0A4R3XL34-F1
#
_cell.length_a   1.000
_cell.length_b   1.000
_cell.length_c   1.000
_cell.angle_alpha   90.00
_cell.angle_beta   90.00
_cell.angle_gamma   90.00
#
_symmetry.space_group_name_H-M   'P 1'
#
loop_
_entity.id
_entity.type
_entity.pdbx_description
1 polymer ?
#
loop_
_entity_poly.entity_id
_entity_poly.type
_entity_poly.pdbx_seq_one_letter_code
_entity_poly.pdbx_strand_id
1 'polypeptide(L)' 'MFDIPPPTVPLRDDNRPILCQMAIELSLQELVDAAMKAGWNETEVLGAVIEVADNLMLAHGANAELAAMLKALKRGLD' A
#
# COMPACT_ATOMS: atom_id res chain seq x y z
N MET A 1 14.86 3.30 -8.39
CA MET A 1 14.59 3.37 -6.94
C MET A 1 13.66 4.55 -6.77
N PHE A 2 12.42 4.29 -6.33
CA PHE A 2 11.44 5.36 -6.14
C PHE A 2 11.87 6.21 -4.94
N ASP A 3 11.99 7.52 -5.13
CA ASP A 3 12.30 8.46 -4.06
C ASP A 3 11.00 8.98 -3.47
N ILE A 4 10.41 8.19 -2.57
CA ILE A 4 9.13 8.52 -1.91
C ILE A 4 9.44 9.13 -0.54
N PRO A 5 9.15 10.43 -0.33
CA PRO A 5 9.43 11.07 0.95
C PRO A 5 8.51 10.52 2.06
N PRO A 6 8.95 10.53 3.33
CA PRO A 6 8.08 10.20 4.44
C PRO A 6 6.95 11.24 4.58
N PRO A 7 5.82 10.87 5.19
CA PRO A 7 4.75 11.84 5.48
C PRO A 7 5.29 13.03 6.29
N THR A 8 4.99 14.25 5.85
CA THR A 8 5.47 15.50 6.46
C THR A 8 4.62 15.96 7.65
N VAL A 9 3.46 15.35 7.86
CA VAL A 9 2.47 15.73 8.88
C VAL A 9 2.16 14.59 9.86
N PRO A 10 1.72 14.91 11.10
CA PRO A 10 1.34 13.91 12.10
C PRO A 10 0.17 13.02 11.68
N LEU A 11 0.06 11.82 12.26
CA LEU A 11 -0.96 10.83 11.93
C LEU A 11 -2.41 11.35 11.98
N ARG A 12 -2.70 12.32 12.85
CA ARG A 12 -4.04 12.89 13.07
C ARG A 12 -4.37 14.09 12.17
N ASP A 13 -3.47 14.47 11.27
CA ASP A 13 -3.73 15.55 10.32
C ASP A 13 -4.69 15.07 9.22
N ASP A 14 -5.79 15.79 9.01
CA ASP A 14 -6.82 15.44 8.03
C ASP A 14 -6.30 15.47 6.58
N ASN A 15 -5.22 16.20 6.31
CA ASN A 15 -4.57 16.24 4.99
C ASN A 15 -3.56 15.11 4.80
N ARG A 16 -3.23 14.34 5.84
CA ARG A 16 -2.22 13.28 5.73
C ARG A 16 -2.52 12.26 4.62
N PRO A 17 -3.77 11.79 4.40
CA PRO A 17 -4.06 10.84 3.32
C PRO A 17 -3.73 11.39 1.94
N ILE A 18 -4.13 12.65 1.64
CA ILE A 18 -3.87 13.26 0.35
C ILE A 18 -2.37 13.55 0.15
N LEU A 19 -1.67 13.96 1.20
CA LEU A 19 -0.21 14.17 1.11
C LEU A 19 0.54 12.86 0.84
N CYS A 20 0.11 11.74 1.45
CA CYS A 20 0.67 10.42 1.14
C CYS A 20 0.39 10.01 -0.30
N GLN A 21 -0.81 10.29 -0.83
CA GLN A 21 -1.15 10.00 -2.22
C GLN A 21 -0.25 10.78 -3.19
N MET A 22 -0.09 12.08 -2.97
CA MET A 22 0.78 12.94 -3.79
C MET A 22 2.24 12.47 -3.77
N ALA A 23 2.73 12.00 -2.62
CA ALA A 23 4.10 11.51 -2.48
C ALA A 23 4.41 10.26 -3.34
N ILE A 24 3.39 9.43 -3.62
CA ILE A 24 3.56 8.21 -4.44
C ILE A 24 3.13 8.37 -5.89
N GLU A 25 2.35 9.41 -6.20
CA GLU A 25 1.67 9.59 -7.48
C GLU A 25 2.62 9.56 -8.68
N LEU A 26 3.71 10.33 -8.64
CA LEU A 26 4.66 10.40 -9.75
C LEU A 26 5.29 9.03 -10.04
N SER A 27 5.72 8.33 -8.99
CA SER A 27 6.29 6.99 -9.11
C SER A 27 5.28 5.97 -9.65
N LEU A 28 4.01 6.11 -9.29
CA LEU A 28 2.94 5.25 -9.79
C LEU A 28 2.65 5.53 -11.27
N GLN A 29 2.65 6.80 -11.70
CA GLN A 29 2.49 7.17 -13.11
C GLN A 29 3.63 6.61 -13.98
N GLU A 30 4.88 6.63 -13.48
CA GLU A 30 6.01 6.01 -14.18
C GLU A 30 5.82 4.49 -14.37
N LEU A 31 5.26 3.81 -13.36
CA LEU A 31 4.91 2.39 -13.46
C LEU A 31 3.80 2.16 -14.48
N VAL A 32 2.77 3.02 -14.48
CA VAL A 32 1.67 2.95 -15.45
C VAL A 32 2.21 3.11 -16.87
N ASP A 33 3.03 4.14 -17.11
CA ASP A 33 3.67 4.39 -18.40
C ASP A 33 4.55 3.23 -18.86
N ALA A 34 5.31 2.62 -17.95
CA ALA A 34 6.17 1.48 -18.27
C ALA A 34 5.34 0.26 -18.70
N ALA A 35 4.24 -0.02 -18.02
CA ALA A 35 3.36 -1.13 -18.36
C ALA A 35 2.63 -0.89 -19.70
N MET A 36 2.17 0.34 -19.95
CA MET A 36 1.58 0.70 -21.23
C MET A 36 2.58 0.58 -22.39
N LYS A 37 3.85 0.99 -22.19
CA LYS A 37 4.93 0.78 -23.18
C LYS A 37 5.21 -0.70 -23.44
N ALA A 38 4.92 -1.58 -22.48
CA ALA A 38 5.00 -3.03 -22.65
C ALA A 38 3.78 -3.64 -23.37
N GLY A 39 2.79 -2.82 -23.75
CA GLY A 39 1.62 -3.23 -24.54
C GLY A 39 0.35 -3.47 -23.74
N TRP A 40 0.34 -3.15 -22.44
CA TRP A 40 -0.87 -3.21 -21.63
C TRP A 40 -1.75 -2.02 -21.96
N ASN A 41 -3.07 -2.18 -21.90
CA ASN A 41 -3.96 -1.02 -21.93
C ASN A 41 -4.08 -0.38 -20.54
N GLU A 42 -4.47 0.89 -20.50
CA GLU A 42 -4.56 1.66 -19.26
C GLU A 42 -5.47 1.00 -18.20
N THR A 43 -6.62 0.46 -18.61
CA THR A 43 -7.56 -0.22 -17.71
C THR A 43 -6.95 -1.49 -17.09
N GLU A 44 -6.21 -2.28 -17.85
CA GLU A 44 -5.50 -3.47 -17.34
C GLU A 44 -4.49 -3.08 -16.26
N VAL A 45 -3.71 -2.03 -16.51
CA VAL A 45 -2.67 -1.59 -15.58
C VAL A 45 -3.28 -1.03 -14.31
N LEU A 46 -4.24 -0.11 -14.42
CA LEU A 46 -4.90 0.49 -13.27
C LEU A 46 -5.67 -0.54 -12.46
N GLY A 47 -6.37 -1.46 -13.13
CA GLY A 47 -7.04 -2.58 -12.48
C GLY A 47 -6.05 -3.46 -11.70
N ALA A 48 -4.93 -3.84 -12.32
CA ALA A 48 -3.91 -4.64 -11.65
C ALA A 48 -3.29 -3.91 -10.44
N VAL A 49 -3.03 -2.61 -10.55
CA VAL A 49 -2.52 -1.78 -9.43
C VAL A 49 -3.50 -1.80 -8.25
N ILE A 50 -4.79 -1.59 -8.52
CA ILE A 50 -5.84 -1.59 -7.49
C ILE A 50 -5.90 -2.96 -6.79
N GLU A 51 -5.95 -4.04 -7.57
CA GLU A 51 -6.02 -5.40 -7.04
C GLU A 51 -4.78 -5.76 -6.21
N VAL A 52 -3.57 -5.37 -6.65
CA VAL A 52 -2.35 -5.60 -5.87
C VAL A 52 -2.36 -4.80 -4.56
N ALA A 53 -2.78 -3.52 -4.61
CA ALA A 53 -2.87 -2.69 -3.41
C ALA A 53 -3.89 -3.23 -2.39
N ASP A 54 -5.05 -3.68 -2.85
CA ASP A 54 -6.09 -4.25 -1.99
C ASP A 54 -5.60 -5.56 -1.33
N ASN A 55 -4.99 -6.46 -2.11
CA ASN A 55 -4.42 -7.69 -1.58
C ASN A 55 -3.33 -7.44 -0.52
N LEU A 56 -2.50 -6.40 -0.68
CA LEU A 56 -1.53 -6.00 0.34
C LEU A 56 -2.20 -5.52 1.63
N MET A 57 -3.31 -4.79 1.52
CA MET A 57 -4.09 -4.32 2.67
C MET A 57 -4.76 -5.49 3.41
N LEU A 58 -5.37 -6.42 2.67
CA LEU A 58 -5.95 -7.64 3.24
C LEU A 58 -4.90 -8.48 3.97
N ALA A 59 -3.73 -8.68 3.36
CA ALA A 59 -2.62 -9.39 3.98
C ALA A 59 -2.12 -8.69 5.25
N HIS A 60 -2.04 -7.35 5.25
CA HIS A 60 -1.66 -6.59 6.45
C HIS A 60 -2.63 -6.83 7.61
N GLY A 61 -3.93 -6.80 7.34
CA GLY A 61 -4.97 -7.10 8.35
C GLY A 61 -4.87 -8.52 8.89
N ALA A 62 -4.79 -9.52 8.00
CA ALA A 62 -4.67 -10.93 8.39
C ALA A 62 -3.41 -11.21 9.22
N ASN A 63 -2.29 -10.59 8.87
CA ASN A 63 -1.04 -10.72 9.61
C ASN A 63 -1.13 -10.11 11.01
N ALA A 64 -1.81 -8.96 11.16
CA ALA A 64 -2.03 -8.33 12.45
C ALA A 64 -2.93 -9.20 13.37
N GLU A 65 -3.98 -9.79 12.81
CA GLU A 65 -4.86 -10.72 13.51
C GLU A 65 -4.11 -11.97 14.00
N LEU A 66 -3.35 -12.61 13.11
CA LEU A 66 -2.52 -13.77 13.46
C LEU A 66 -1.52 -13.42 14.57
N ALA A 67 -0.86 -12.26 14.48
CA ALA A 67 0.06 -11.81 15.51
C ALA A 67 -0.63 -11.63 16.88
N ALA A 68 -1.86 -11.12 16.90
CA ALA A 68 -2.65 -11.00 18.12
C ALA A 68 -3.02 -12.37 18.72
N MET A 69 -3.43 -13.34 17.88
CA MET A 69 -3.73 -14.71 18.30
C MET A 69 -2.49 -15.41 18.88
N LEU A 70 -1.34 -15.31 18.22
CA LEU A 70 -0.08 -15.87 18.72
C LEU A 70 0.33 -15.26 20.07
N LYS A 71 0.12 -13.95 20.25
CA LYS A 71 0.38 -13.28 21.53
C LYS A 71 -0.59 -13.73 22.62
N ALA A 72 -1.85 -14.01 22.30
CA ALA A 72 -2.81 -14.56 23.26
C ALA A 72 -2.45 -15.98 23.67
N LEU A 73 -2.09 -16.84 22.71
CA LEU A 73 -1.67 -18.21 22.98
C LEU A 73 -0.43 -18.26 23.89
N LYS A 74 0.60 -17.46 23.60
CA LYS A 74 1.82 -17.38 24.44
C LYS A 74 1.50 -17.03 25.89
N ARG A 75 0.63 -16.05 26.13
CA ARG A 75 0.22 -15.64 27.49
C ARG A 75 -0.57 -16.71 28.25
N GLY A 76 -1.19 -17.67 27.56
CA GLY A 76 -1.92 -18.78 28.19
C GLY A 76 -1.06 -20.01 28.45
N LEU A 77 0.20 -20.01 27.99
CA LEU A 77 1.19 -21.06 28.26
C LEU A 77 2.11 -20.68 29.44
N ASP A 78 2.09 -19.41 29.85
CA ASP A 78 2.74 -18.87 31.06
C ASP A 78 1.82 -19.01 32.28
#